data_AF-A0A7S0H113-F1
#
_entry.id   AF-A0A7S0H113-F1
#
_cell.length_a   1.000
_cell.length_b   1.000
_cell.length_c   1.000
_cell.angle_alpha   90.00
_cell.angle_beta   90.00
_cell.angle_gamma   90.00
#
_symmetry.space_group_name_H-M   'P 1'
#
loop_
_entity.id
_entity.type
_entity.pdbx_description
1 polymer ?
#
loop_
_entity_poly.entity_id
_entity_poly.type
_entity_poly.pdbx_seq_one_letter_code
_entity_poly.pdbx_strand_id
1 'polypeptide(L)'
;MRGDCVGLVCAFVFWFCVCCVCCCHRLFSDCGVLCVEKRMAALGLGCLLSYGFVSNINVGVITAVAWASFSKQTGLSPLAEGQWLKFVAVQVGIYAVVGNLLRPVRLALAVSVAPMFNKAIAFLQNKLQVSKGLAVFLNVVLFNVIINISFMCTGIWIASKLVGVPAIPPGRLPEWVPSWVT
;
A
#
# COMPACT_ATOMS: atom_id res chain seq x y z
N MET A 1 5.49 18.71 -5.97
CA MET A 1 4.79 17.46 -6.37
C MET A 1 3.33 17.82 -6.62
N ARG A 2 2.80 17.53 -7.82
CA ARG A 2 1.40 17.81 -8.17
C ARG A 2 0.48 16.94 -7.30
N GLY A 3 -0.50 17.55 -6.63
CA GLY A 3 -1.44 16.90 -5.71
C GLY A 3 -2.57 16.18 -6.44
N ASP A 4 -2.21 15.27 -7.36
CA ASP A 4 -3.14 14.54 -8.21
C ASP A 4 -3.08 13.04 -7.88
N CYS A 5 -4.16 12.28 -8.14
CA CYS A 5 -4.22 10.84 -7.88
C CYS A 5 -3.04 10.06 -8.52
N VAL A 6 -2.55 10.52 -9.68
CA VAL A 6 -1.37 9.95 -10.35
C VAL A 6 -0.08 10.18 -9.55
N GLY A 7 0.05 11.33 -8.88
CA GLY A 7 1.19 11.62 -8.02
C GLY A 7 1.23 10.73 -6.78
N LEU A 8 0.07 10.41 -6.20
CA LEU A 8 -0.06 9.46 -5.09
C LEU A 8 0.34 8.03 -5.55
N VAL A 9 -0.12 7.59 -6.72
CA VAL A 9 0.24 6.28 -7.28
C VAL A 9 1.73 6.19 -7.61
N CYS A 10 2.31 7.21 -8.25
CA CYS A 10 3.74 7.25 -8.58
C CYS A 10 4.64 7.28 -7.33
N ALA A 11 4.30 8.06 -6.31
CA ALA A 11 5.03 8.06 -5.03
C ALA A 11 5.00 6.68 -4.35
N PHE A 12 3.91 5.92 -4.54
CA PHE A 12 3.74 4.59 -3.95
C PHE A 12 4.52 3.50 -4.69
N VAL A 13 4.53 3.52 -6.03
CA VAL A 13 5.38 2.63 -6.83
C VAL A 13 6.86 2.87 -6.51
N PHE A 14 7.24 4.14 -6.31
CA PHE A 14 8.59 4.50 -5.88
C PHE A 14 8.90 4.00 -4.46
N TRP A 15 7.94 4.10 -3.53
CA TRP A 15 8.05 3.57 -2.17
C TRP A 15 8.19 2.05 -2.15
N PHE A 16 7.46 1.33 -3.02
CA PHE A 16 7.58 -0.11 -3.20
C PHE A 16 8.99 -0.50 -3.62
N CYS A 17 9.57 0.18 -4.61
CA CYS A 17 10.95 -0.06 -5.06
C CYS A 17 11.99 0.22 -3.97
N VAL A 18 11.90 1.35 -3.27
CA VAL A 18 12.92 1.77 -2.29
C VAL A 18 12.82 0.96 -0.99
N CYS A 19 11.61 0.71 -0.46
CA CYS A 19 11.44 -0.06 0.77
C CYS A 19 11.64 -1.56 0.59
N CYS A 20 11.26 -2.18 -0.53
CA CYS A 20 11.55 -3.61 -0.72
C CYS A 20 13.06 -3.87 -0.78
N VAL A 21 13.85 -3.02 -1.44
CA VAL A 21 15.29 -3.24 -1.57
C VAL A 21 16.06 -2.86 -0.30
N CYS A 22 15.81 -1.68 0.29
CA CYS A 22 16.52 -1.23 1.49
C CYS A 22 16.06 -1.94 2.77
N CYS A 23 14.77 -2.28 2.90
CA CYS A 23 14.29 -2.97 4.08
C CYS A 23 14.73 -4.44 4.07
N CYS A 24 14.81 -5.08 2.89
CA CYS A 24 15.38 -6.43 2.78
C CYS A 24 16.83 -6.46 3.30
N HIS A 25 17.67 -5.48 2.92
CA HIS A 25 19.05 -5.44 3.39
C HIS A 25 19.18 -5.21 4.91
N ARG A 26 18.35 -4.34 5.51
CA ARG A 26 18.40 -4.05 6.95
C ARG A 26 17.66 -5.08 7.81
N LEU A 27 16.69 -5.80 7.23
CA LEU A 27 16.03 -6.95 7.85
C LEU A 27 16.97 -8.12 8.10
N PHE A 28 18.01 -8.28 7.27
CA PHE A 28 19.06 -9.28 7.47
C PHE A 28 20.01 -8.95 8.64
N SER A 29 20.04 -7.72 9.15
CA SER A 29 21.01 -7.31 10.19
C SER A 29 20.45 -7.22 11.62
N ASP A 30 19.14 -7.02 11.83
CA ASP A 30 18.64 -6.49 13.12
C ASP A 30 17.79 -7.44 13.99
N CYS A 31 17.69 -8.75 13.74
CA CYS A 31 16.88 -9.62 14.62
C CYS A 31 17.50 -10.97 14.95
N GLY A 32 17.89 -11.14 16.22
CA GLY A 32 18.24 -12.41 16.86
C GLY A 32 17.06 -13.39 17.00
N VAL A 33 16.54 -13.90 15.87
CA VAL A 33 15.47 -14.90 15.81
C VAL A 33 15.83 -16.00 14.80
N LEU A 34 16.71 -16.92 15.23
CA LEU A 34 17.16 -18.11 14.46
C LEU A 34 16.01 -19.00 13.92
N CYS A 35 14.79 -18.86 14.46
CA CYS A 35 13.62 -19.64 14.04
C CYS A 35 12.86 -19.00 12.84
N VAL A 36 12.85 -17.67 12.75
CA VAL A 36 12.16 -16.92 11.68
C VAL A 36 13.02 -16.85 10.43
N GLU A 37 14.33 -16.71 10.59
CA GLU A 37 15.29 -16.69 9.47
C GLU A 37 15.25 -18.01 8.67
N LYS A 38 15.23 -19.17 9.35
CA LYS A 38 15.09 -20.48 8.70
C LYS A 38 13.76 -20.63 7.94
N ARG A 39 12.66 -20.08 8.48
CA ARG A 39 11.35 -20.07 7.79
C ARG A 39 11.34 -19.10 6.61
N MET A 40 11.97 -17.94 6.71
CA MET A 40 12.07 -16.96 5.61
C MET A 40 12.97 -17.47 4.48
N ALA A 41 14.11 -18.11 4.81
CA ALA A 41 14.98 -18.76 3.84
C ALA A 41 14.26 -19.91 3.10
N ALA A 42 13.39 -20.66 3.80
CA ALA A 42 12.57 -21.70 3.19
C ALA A 42 11.38 -21.16 2.36
N LEU A 43 10.80 -20.02 2.75
CA LEU A 43 9.67 -19.39 2.06
C LEU A 43 10.09 -18.54 0.84
N GLY A 44 11.35 -18.11 0.80
CA GLY A 44 12.00 -17.45 -0.33
C GLY A 44 11.20 -16.27 -0.88
N LEU A 45 10.99 -16.27 -2.19
CA LEU A 45 10.31 -15.21 -2.93
C LEU A 45 8.90 -14.88 -2.40
N GLY A 46 8.17 -15.88 -1.90
CA GLY A 46 6.82 -15.68 -1.36
C GLY A 46 6.79 -14.79 -0.11
N CYS A 47 7.85 -14.81 0.70
CA CYS A 47 7.99 -13.94 1.87
C CYS A 47 8.22 -12.47 1.47
N LEU A 48 9.02 -12.23 0.42
CA LEU A 48 9.24 -10.87 -0.09
C LEU A 48 7.96 -10.28 -0.69
N LEU A 49 7.22 -11.07 -1.46
CA LEU A 49 5.98 -10.65 -2.11
C LEU A 49 4.86 -10.37 -1.10
N SER A 50 4.72 -11.24 -0.11
CA SER A 50 3.75 -11.06 0.99
C SER A 50 4.13 -9.88 1.88
N TYR A 51 5.42 -9.64 2.15
CA TYR A 51 5.86 -8.46 2.90
C TYR A 51 5.50 -7.16 2.19
N GLY A 52 5.76 -7.07 0.88
CA GLY A 52 5.36 -5.93 0.06
C GLY A 52 3.86 -5.67 0.15
N PHE A 53 3.05 -6.73 0.04
CA PHE A 53 1.60 -6.64 0.12
C PHE A 53 1.11 -6.17 1.49
N VAL A 54 1.58 -6.77 2.58
CA VAL A 54 1.20 -6.36 3.95
C VAL A 54 1.66 -4.93 4.25
N SER A 55 2.84 -4.53 3.75
CA SER A 55 3.32 -3.16 3.87
C SER A 55 2.41 -2.17 3.16
N ASN A 56 1.97 -2.51 1.95
CA ASN A 56 1.10 -1.64 1.17
C ASN A 56 -0.30 -1.52 1.81
N ILE A 57 -0.85 -2.60 2.37
CA ILE A 57 -2.10 -2.53 3.17
C ILE A 57 -1.93 -1.58 4.34
N ASN A 58 -0.83 -1.70 5.10
CA ASN A 58 -0.57 -0.83 6.23
C ASN A 58 -0.51 0.64 5.83
N VAL A 59 0.21 0.98 4.75
CA VAL A 59 0.24 2.36 4.24
C VAL A 59 -1.15 2.79 3.75
N GLY A 60 -1.90 1.91 3.09
CA GLY A 60 -3.26 2.20 2.62
C GLY A 60 -4.21 2.56 3.76
N VAL A 61 -4.19 1.79 4.85
CA VAL A 61 -4.98 2.08 6.05
C VAL A 61 -4.55 3.41 6.69
N ILE A 62 -3.24 3.63 6.86
CA ILE A 62 -2.72 4.90 7.39
C ILE A 62 -3.14 6.08 6.52
N THR A 63 -3.11 5.92 5.20
CA THR A 63 -3.53 6.96 4.25
C THR A 63 -5.01 7.28 4.42
N ALA A 64 -5.88 6.26 4.50
CA ALA A 64 -7.31 6.47 4.69
C ALA A 64 -7.63 7.17 6.03
N VAL A 65 -6.94 6.77 7.11
CA VAL A 65 -7.08 7.40 8.43
C VAL A 65 -6.58 8.85 8.42
N ALA A 66 -5.41 9.09 7.83
CA ALA A 66 -4.85 10.43 7.67
C ALA A 66 -5.79 11.32 6.85
N TRP A 67 -6.39 10.75 5.80
CA TRP A 67 -7.34 11.46 4.93
C TRP A 67 -8.59 11.87 5.69
N ALA A 68 -9.23 10.91 6.38
CA ALA A 68 -10.40 11.18 7.20
C ALA A 68 -10.09 12.24 8.29
N SER A 69 -8.95 12.10 8.97
CA SER A 69 -8.56 13.01 10.05
C SER A 69 -8.29 14.43 9.53
N PHE A 70 -7.57 14.56 8.42
CA PHE A 70 -7.26 15.85 7.81
C PHE A 70 -8.51 16.53 7.24
N SER A 71 -9.35 15.79 6.52
CA SER A 71 -10.61 16.32 5.98
C SER A 71 -11.57 16.75 7.08
N LYS A 72 -11.64 16.01 8.19
CA LYS A 72 -12.49 16.37 9.32
C LYS A 72 -12.02 17.64 10.04
N GLN A 73 -10.70 17.87 10.09
CA GLN A 73 -10.13 19.07 10.74
C GLN A 73 -10.24 20.32 9.85
N THR A 74 -10.03 20.17 8.54
CA THR A 74 -9.97 21.32 7.62
C THR A 74 -11.30 21.62 6.93
N GLY A 75 -12.22 20.66 6.90
CA GLY A 75 -13.45 20.75 6.09
C GLY A 75 -13.21 20.69 4.58
N LEU A 76 -11.96 20.47 4.14
CA LEU A 76 -11.55 20.47 2.74
C LEU A 76 -10.93 19.12 2.35
N SER A 77 -11.02 18.80 1.06
CA SER A 77 -10.27 17.67 0.51
C SER A 77 -8.77 17.93 0.59
N PRO A 78 -7.92 16.93 0.90
CA PRO A 78 -6.47 17.02 0.79
C PRO A 78 -5.98 17.41 -0.61
N LEU A 79 -6.83 17.20 -1.63
CA LEU A 79 -6.57 17.57 -3.01
C LEU A 79 -6.85 19.04 -3.31
N ALA A 80 -7.45 19.79 -2.39
CA ALA A 80 -7.62 21.23 -2.54
C ALA A 80 -6.26 21.93 -2.67
N GLU A 81 -6.25 23.06 -3.37
CA GLU A 81 -5.02 23.80 -3.65
C GLU A 81 -4.28 24.18 -2.36
N GLY A 82 -2.98 23.91 -2.31
CA GLY A 82 -2.12 24.21 -1.15
C GLY A 82 -2.28 23.27 0.07
N GLN A 83 -3.20 22.31 0.06
CA GLN A 83 -3.42 21.40 1.21
C GLN A 83 -2.61 20.11 1.13
N TRP A 84 -2.17 19.70 -0.06
CA TRP A 84 -1.48 18.44 -0.31
C TRP A 84 -0.24 18.24 0.58
N LEU A 85 0.61 19.26 0.71
CA LEU A 85 1.85 19.15 1.49
C LEU A 85 1.55 18.96 2.99
N LYS A 86 0.50 19.62 3.50
CA LYS A 86 0.06 19.49 4.89
C LYS A 86 -0.50 18.10 5.16
N PHE A 87 -1.29 17.56 4.23
CA PHE A 87 -1.78 16.20 4.30
C PHE A 87 -0.64 15.18 4.32
N VAL A 88 0.34 15.30 3.41
CA VAL A 88 1.51 14.42 3.38
C VAL A 88 2.28 14.49 4.69
N ALA A 89 2.44 15.67 5.30
CA ALA A 89 3.09 15.81 6.60
C ALA A 89 2.34 15.02 7.70
N VAL A 90 1.01 15.11 7.75
CA VAL A 90 0.19 14.34 8.69
C VAL A 90 0.31 12.83 8.44
N GLN A 91 0.22 12.42 7.18
CA GLN A 91 0.36 11.02 6.78
C GLN A 91 1.73 10.45 7.18
N VAL A 92 2.82 11.18 6.90
CA VAL A 92 4.17 10.78 7.27
C VAL A 92 4.34 10.73 8.79
N GLY A 93 3.76 11.68 9.53
CA GLY A 93 3.77 11.68 10.99
C GLY A 93 3.11 10.43 11.57
N ILE A 94 1.91 10.08 11.10
CA ILE A 94 1.20 8.86 11.51
C ILE A 94 2.01 7.62 11.12
N TYR A 95 2.56 7.59 9.91
CA TYR A 95 3.39 6.49 9.44
C TYR A 95 4.68 6.32 10.25
N ALA A 96 5.32 7.39 10.67
CA ALA A 96 6.53 7.32 11.48
C ALA A 96 6.28 6.68 12.85
N VAL A 97 5.12 6.97 13.46
CA VAL A 97 4.73 6.40 14.76
C VAL A 97 4.22 4.97 14.59
N VAL A 98 3.17 4.79 13.80
CA VAL A 98 2.47 3.50 13.64
C VAL A 98 3.30 2.52 12.81
N GLY A 99 3.95 3.00 11.76
CA GLY A 99 4.74 2.17 10.84
C GLY A 99 6.00 1.62 11.48
N ASN A 100 6.56 2.25 12.53
CA ASN A 100 7.66 1.69 13.32
C ASN A 100 7.17 0.65 14.33
N LEU A 101 6.04 0.91 14.99
CA LEU A 101 5.43 -0.03 15.93
C LEU A 101 4.95 -1.32 15.25
N LEU A 102 4.39 -1.19 14.04
CA LEU A 102 3.85 -2.33 13.29
C LEU A 102 4.90 -3.10 12.48
N ARG A 103 6.18 -2.72 12.50
CA ARG A 103 7.24 -3.47 11.77
C ARG A 103 7.32 -4.95 12.17
N PRO A 104 7.44 -5.32 13.46
CA PRO A 104 7.50 -6.74 13.85
C PRO A 104 6.20 -7.49 13.50
N VAL A 105 5.05 -6.84 13.68
CA VAL A 105 3.74 -7.41 13.32
C VAL A 105 3.65 -7.65 11.82
N ARG A 106 4.10 -6.70 10.99
CA ARG A 106 4.12 -6.81 9.53
C ARG A 106 4.99 -7.96 9.06
N LEU A 107 6.13 -8.20 9.71
CA LEU A 107 7.00 -9.34 9.40
C LEU A 107 6.35 -10.66 9.79
N ALA A 108 5.77 -10.75 10.99
CA ALA A 108 5.06 -11.94 11.43
C ALA A 108 3.88 -12.27 10.50
N LEU A 109 3.10 -11.26 10.11
CA LEU A 109 2.04 -11.39 9.14
C LEU A 109 2.58 -11.85 7.79
N ALA A 110 3.60 -11.19 7.23
CA ALA A 110 4.21 -11.58 5.96
C ALA A 110 4.62 -13.07 5.94
N VAL A 111 5.28 -13.55 6.99
CA VAL A 111 5.65 -14.98 7.12
C VAL A 111 4.42 -15.88 7.13
N SER A 112 3.34 -15.46 7.81
CA SER A 112 2.09 -16.24 7.86
C SER A 112 1.35 -16.29 6.52
N VAL A 113 1.38 -15.22 5.72
CA VAL A 113 0.70 -15.16 4.40
C VAL A 113 1.57 -15.64 3.23
N ALA A 114 2.89 -15.74 3.41
CA ALA A 114 3.82 -16.24 2.40
C ALA A 114 3.39 -17.59 1.73
N PRO A 115 2.90 -18.63 2.44
CA PRO A 115 2.42 -19.84 1.78
C PRO A 115 1.21 -19.62 0.87
N MET A 116 0.36 -18.63 1.17
CA MET A 116 -0.76 -18.25 0.30
C MET A 116 -0.24 -17.65 -1.01
N PHE A 117 0.78 -16.79 -0.95
CA PHE A 117 1.42 -16.22 -2.13
C PHE A 117 2.09 -17.30 -3.00
N ASN A 118 2.74 -18.29 -2.39
CA ASN A 118 3.32 -19.42 -3.12
C ASN A 118 2.25 -20.26 -3.81
N LYS A 119 1.08 -20.48 -3.17
CA LYS A 119 -0.08 -21.13 -3.81
C LYS A 119 -0.66 -20.30 -4.95
N ALA A 120 -0.73 -18.98 -4.81
CA ALA A 120 -1.22 -18.08 -5.87
C ALA A 120 -0.30 -18.12 -7.11
N ILE A 121 1.02 -18.11 -6.91
CA ILE A 121 1.99 -18.25 -8.01
C ILE A 121 1.83 -19.61 -8.69
N ALA A 122 1.73 -20.70 -7.93
CA ALA A 122 1.52 -22.03 -8.48
C ALA A 122 0.18 -22.13 -9.25
N PHE A 123 -0.88 -21.50 -8.75
CA PHE A 123 -2.16 -21.41 -9.44
C PHE A 123 -2.05 -20.65 -10.76
N LEU A 124 -1.40 -19.48 -10.77
CA LEU A 124 -1.16 -18.70 -11.99
C LEU A 124 -0.30 -19.48 -12.99
N GLN A 125 0.75 -20.15 -12.51
CA GLN A 125 1.60 -20.99 -13.33
C GLN A 125 0.81 -22.14 -13.99
N ASN A 126 -0.02 -22.85 -13.21
CA ASN A 126 -0.79 -23.98 -13.70
C ASN A 126 -1.96 -23.57 -14.60
N LYS A 127 -2.58 -22.40 -14.36
CA LYS A 127 -3.71 -21.92 -15.16
C LYS A 127 -3.29 -21.24 -16.46
N LEU A 128 -2.23 -20.44 -16.42
CA LEU A 128 -1.75 -19.70 -17.58
C LEU A 128 -0.67 -20.46 -18.36
N GLN A 129 -0.17 -21.58 -17.82
CA GLN A 129 0.89 -22.40 -18.42
C GLN A 129 2.14 -21.55 -18.78
N VAL A 130 2.46 -20.58 -17.92
CA VAL A 130 3.58 -19.64 -18.11
C VAL A 130 4.82 -20.05 -17.33
N SER A 131 5.96 -19.45 -17.68
CA SER A 131 7.20 -19.63 -16.91
C SER A 131 7.05 -19.15 -15.46
N LYS A 132 7.77 -19.78 -14.53
CA LYS A 132 7.76 -19.42 -13.10
C LYS A 132 8.07 -17.95 -12.86
N GLY A 133 9.00 -17.37 -13.63
CA GLY A 133 9.35 -15.95 -13.55
C GLY A 133 8.19 -15.04 -13.96
N LEU A 134 7.45 -15.39 -15.02
CA LEU A 134 6.28 -14.63 -15.44
C LEU A 134 5.11 -14.78 -14.45
N ALA A 135 4.88 -15.97 -13.90
CA ALA A 135 3.85 -16.19 -12.87
C ALA A 135 4.12 -15.34 -11.62
N VAL A 136 5.39 -15.27 -11.19
CA VAL A 136 5.84 -14.38 -10.10
C VAL A 136 5.55 -12.92 -10.45
N PHE A 137 5.95 -12.46 -11.64
CA PHE A 137 5.75 -11.08 -12.07
C PHE A 137 4.27 -10.70 -12.10
N LEU A 138 3.42 -11.56 -12.68
CA LEU A 138 1.98 -11.37 -12.69
C LEU A 138 1.41 -11.30 -11.27
N ASN A 139 1.90 -12.14 -10.36
CA ASN A 139 1.50 -12.09 -8.97
C ASN A 139 1.92 -10.79 -8.28
N VAL A 140 3.12 -10.27 -8.58
CA VAL A 140 3.58 -8.95 -8.10
C VAL A 140 2.62 -7.87 -8.57
N VAL A 141 2.38 -7.78 -9.88
CA VAL A 141 1.54 -6.73 -10.47
C VAL A 141 0.11 -6.81 -9.92
N LEU A 142 -0.48 -8.01 -9.87
CA LEU A 142 -1.84 -8.17 -9.40
C LEU A 142 -1.99 -7.78 -7.93
N PHE A 143 -1.18 -8.36 -7.04
CA PHE A 143 -1.35 -8.14 -5.61
C PHE A 143 -0.76 -6.82 -5.13
N ASN A 144 0.40 -6.41 -5.63
CA ASN A 144 1.10 -5.22 -5.12
C ASN A 144 0.70 -3.94 -5.84
N VAL A 145 0.23 -4.00 -7.09
CA VAL A 145 -0.17 -2.82 -7.84
C VAL A 145 -1.69 -2.74 -7.92
N ILE A 146 -2.33 -3.69 -8.58
CA ILE A 146 -3.78 -3.60 -8.89
C ILE A 146 -4.61 -3.61 -7.60
N ILE A 147 -4.47 -4.66 -6.78
CA ILE A 147 -5.26 -4.81 -5.55
C ILE A 147 -5.00 -3.65 -4.58
N ASN A 148 -3.76 -3.20 -4.45
CA ASN A 148 -3.43 -2.11 -3.55
C ASN A 148 -3.95 -0.75 -4.01
N ILE A 149 -3.87 -0.44 -5.31
CA ILE A 149 -4.48 0.78 -5.86
C ILE A 149 -5.99 0.74 -5.62
N SER A 150 -6.66 -0.37 -5.93
CA SER A 150 -8.09 -0.54 -5.67
C SER A 150 -8.44 -0.39 -4.19
N PHE A 151 -7.64 -0.98 -3.29
CA PHE A 151 -7.83 -0.88 -1.85
C PHE A 151 -7.70 0.55 -1.35
N MET A 152 -6.69 1.30 -1.82
CA MET A 152 -6.49 2.70 -1.42
C MET A 152 -7.58 3.61 -1.95
N CYS A 153 -7.95 3.48 -3.23
CA CYS A 153 -9.04 4.26 -3.82
C CYS A 153 -10.35 4.02 -3.05
N THR A 154 -10.63 2.75 -2.71
CA THR A 154 -11.80 2.39 -1.90
C THR A 154 -11.69 2.97 -0.48
N GLY A 155 -10.52 2.91 0.15
CA GLY A 155 -10.29 3.46 1.49
C GLY A 155 -10.49 4.98 1.54
N ILE A 156 -9.98 5.70 0.54
CA ILE A 156 -10.19 7.15 0.40
C ILE A 156 -11.66 7.47 0.16
N TRP A 157 -12.33 6.72 -0.73
CA TRP A 157 -13.76 6.90 -1.00
C TRP A 157 -14.61 6.70 0.26
N ILE A 158 -14.35 5.63 1.02
CA ILE A 158 -15.01 5.37 2.31
C ILE A 158 -14.71 6.49 3.29
N ALA A 159 -13.45 6.90 3.45
CA ALA A 159 -13.04 7.98 4.35
C ALA A 159 -13.77 9.30 4.02
N SER A 160 -13.87 9.64 2.74
CA SER A 160 -14.57 10.83 2.27
C SER A 160 -16.08 10.76 2.52
N LYS A 161 -16.73 9.62 2.27
CA LYS A 161 -18.16 9.44 2.60
C LYS A 161 -18.42 9.51 4.11
N LEU A 162 -17.55 8.92 4.93
CA LEU A 162 -17.66 8.96 6.39
C LEU A 162 -17.52 10.37 6.97
N VAL A 163 -16.70 11.22 6.35
CA VAL A 163 -16.45 12.60 6.82
C VAL A 163 -17.41 13.61 6.18
N GLY A 164 -18.09 13.24 5.09
CA GLY A 164 -18.97 14.14 4.34
C GLY A 164 -18.23 15.19 3.50
N VAL A 165 -16.92 15.00 3.30
CA VAL A 165 -16.08 15.87 2.47
C VAL A 165 -15.74 15.12 1.17
N PRO A 166 -16.03 15.70 -0.01
CA PRO A 166 -15.82 15.00 -1.26
C PRO A 166 -14.33 14.66 -1.45
N ALA A 167 -14.05 13.46 -1.98
CA ALA A 167 -12.67 13.02 -2.17
C ALA A 167 -11.94 13.93 -3.15
N ILE A 168 -12.65 14.38 -4.18
CA ILE A 168 -12.13 15.24 -5.24
C ILE A 168 -12.85 16.59 -5.14
N PRO A 169 -12.13 17.72 -5.07
CA PRO A 169 -12.75 19.03 -4.98
C PRO A 169 -13.59 19.33 -6.24
N PRO A 170 -14.74 20.03 -6.10
CA PRO A 170 -15.58 20.41 -7.23
C PRO A 170 -14.80 21.29 -8.23
N GLY A 171 -15.00 21.05 -9.52
CA GLY A 171 -14.29 21.75 -10.61
C GLY A 171 -12.99 21.09 -11.11
N ARG A 172 -12.51 20.02 -10.44
CA ARG A 172 -11.36 19.24 -10.94
C ARG A 172 -11.77 18.05 -11.82
N LEU A 173 -13.02 17.61 -11.75
CA LEU A 173 -13.52 16.49 -12.54
C LEU A 173 -14.09 16.99 -13.87
N PRO A 174 -13.87 16.25 -14.98
CA PRO A 174 -14.57 16.51 -16.22
C PRO A 174 -16.07 16.18 -16.05
N GLU A 175 -16.91 16.91 -16.78
CA GLU A 175 -18.37 16.95 -16.60
C GLU A 175 -19.07 15.60 -16.76
N TRP A 176 -18.46 14.64 -17.46
CA TRP A 176 -18.99 13.28 -17.64
C TRP A 176 -18.84 12.38 -16.41
N VAL A 177 -18.13 12.83 -15.37
CA VAL A 177 -17.95 12.04 -14.14
C VAL A 177 -19.19 12.16 -13.26
N PRO A 178 -19.83 11.03 -12.88
CA PRO A 178 -21.04 11.08 -12.08
C PRO A 178 -20.84 11.75 -10.72
N SER A 179 -21.85 12.49 -10.25
CA SER A 179 -21.82 13.21 -8.97
C SER A 179 -21.69 12.32 -7.73
N TRP A 180 -21.88 11.00 -7.84
CA TRP A 180 -21.63 10.05 -6.75
C TRP A 180 -20.15 9.68 -6.58
N VAL A 181 -19.31 10.03 -7.57
CA VAL A 181 -17.84 9.84 -7.55
C VAL A 181 -17.15 10.93 -6.72
N THR A 182 -17.78 12.10 -6.53
CA THR A 182 -17.35 13.12 -5.57
C THR A 182 -17.66 12.72 -4.13
#